data_AF-A0A9E4ZFA5-F1
#
_entry.id   AF-A0A9E4ZFA5-F1
#
_cell.length_a   1.000
_cell.length_b   1.000
_cell.length_c   1.000
_cell.angle_alpha   90.00
_cell.angle_beta   90.00
_cell.angle_gamma   90.00
#
_symmetry.space_group_name_H-M   'P 1'
#
loop_
_entity.id
_entity.type
_entity.pdbx_description
1 polymer ?
#
loop_
_entity_poly.entity_id
_entity_poly.type
_entity_poly.pdbx_seq_one_letter_code
_entity_poly.pdbx_strand_id
1 'polypeptide(L)'
;MITKRKEILAVYEQGPEAVVTLVTTLYDIIAEQQKIIELQAARITELEERVKKLEDQLKKNSRNSSKPPSTDVFVHEKPNPQSRRKKSGKKQGGQKGHPGTTLRMVDDPDEIVLHEVHKC
;
A
#
# COMPACT_ATOMS: atom_id res chain seq x y z
N MET A 1 -37.09 -12.94 -29.84
CA MET A 1 -37.48 -14.36 -29.65
C MET A 1 -38.14 -14.98 -30.88
N ILE A 2 -38.96 -14.25 -31.65
CA ILE A 2 -39.67 -14.77 -32.83
C ILE A 2 -38.71 -15.12 -34.00
N THR A 3 -37.59 -14.41 -34.14
CA THR A 3 -36.56 -14.64 -35.19
C THR A 3 -35.84 -15.99 -35.03
N LYS A 4 -35.38 -16.29 -33.80
CA LYS A 4 -34.69 -17.56 -33.49
C LYS A 4 -35.53 -18.81 -33.76
N ARG A 5 -36.84 -18.75 -33.50
CA ARG A 5 -37.75 -19.88 -33.77
C ARG A 5 -37.88 -20.14 -35.28
N LYS A 6 -37.98 -19.07 -36.08
CA LYS A 6 -38.07 -19.18 -37.54
C LYS A 6 -36.79 -19.76 -38.14
N GLU A 7 -35.63 -19.36 -37.61
CA GLU A 7 -34.32 -19.89 -38.01
C GLU A 7 -34.17 -21.39 -37.69
N ILE A 8 -34.56 -21.81 -36.48
CA ILE A 8 -34.52 -23.23 -36.08
C ILE A 8 -35.44 -24.09 -36.95
N LEU A 9 -36.65 -23.60 -37.26
CA LEU A 9 -37.58 -24.30 -38.14
C LEU A 9 -37.04 -24.42 -39.56
N ALA A 10 -36.36 -23.39 -40.08
CA ALA A 10 -35.71 -23.45 -41.39
C ALA A 10 -34.58 -24.50 -41.43
N VAL A 11 -33.83 -24.69 -40.34
CA VAL A 11 -32.83 -25.78 -40.23
C VAL A 11 -33.52 -27.15 -40.15
N TYR A 12 -34.65 -27.25 -39.45
CA TYR A 12 -35.42 -28.49 -39.37
C TYR A 12 -36.00 -28.90 -40.74
N GLU A 13 -36.48 -27.95 -41.53
CA GLU A 13 -37.00 -28.16 -42.89
C GLU A 13 -35.91 -28.63 -43.87
N GLN A 14 -34.63 -28.34 -43.61
CA GLN A 14 -33.49 -28.84 -44.41
C GLN A 14 -33.17 -30.32 -44.16
N GLY A 15 -33.80 -30.94 -43.15
CA GLY A 15 -33.69 -32.35 -42.87
C GLY A 15 -32.80 -32.71 -41.68
N PRO A 16 -32.70 -34.00 -41.35
CA PRO A 16 -32.09 -34.48 -40.10
C PRO A 16 -30.59 -34.20 -39.99
N GLU A 17 -29.84 -34.25 -41.10
CA GLU A 17 -28.39 -33.97 -41.06
C GLU A 17 -28.10 -32.52 -40.63
N ALA A 18 -28.86 -31.54 -41.13
CA ALA A 18 -28.69 -30.13 -40.77
C ALA A 18 -28.94 -29.90 -39.28
N VAL A 19 -29.94 -30.58 -38.71
CA VAL A 19 -30.21 -30.53 -37.26
C VAL A 19 -29.07 -31.16 -36.46
N VAL A 20 -28.54 -32.30 -36.90
CA VAL A 20 -27.39 -32.95 -36.25
C VAL A 20 -26.18 -32.02 -36.25
N THR A 21 -25.84 -31.40 -37.38
CA THR A 21 -24.73 -30.45 -37.48
C THR A 21 -24.92 -29.23 -36.57
N LEU A 22 -26.14 -28.67 -36.50
CA LEU A 22 -26.44 -27.57 -35.59
C LEU A 22 -26.24 -27.99 -34.12
N VAL A 23 -26.73 -29.16 -33.74
CA VAL A 23 -26.61 -29.64 -32.35
C VAL A 23 -25.16 -29.95 -31.98
N THR A 24 -24.38 -30.58 -32.88
CA THR A 24 -22.96 -30.87 -32.62
C THR A 24 -22.15 -29.60 -32.47
N THR A 25 -22.34 -28.62 -33.38
CA THR A 25 -21.65 -27.34 -33.30
C THR A 25 -22.02 -26.55 -32.04
N LEU A 26 -23.29 -26.57 -31.62
CA LEU A 26 -23.70 -25.95 -30.36
C LEU A 26 -23.06 -26.64 -29.15
N TYR A 27 -22.94 -27.96 -29.17
CA TYR A 27 -22.26 -28.70 -28.11
C TYR A 27 -20.77 -28.31 -28.00
N ASP A 28 -20.08 -28.20 -29.13
CA ASP A 28 -18.68 -27.76 -29.18
C ASP A 28 -18.50 -26.34 -28.65
N ILE A 29 -19.39 -25.41 -29.05
CA ILE A 29 -19.38 -24.02 -28.57
C ILE A 29 -19.60 -23.97 -27.05
N ILE A 30 -20.55 -24.75 -26.52
CA ILE A 30 -20.82 -24.81 -25.08
C ILE A 30 -19.60 -25.36 -24.33
N ALA A 31 -18.96 -26.40 -24.86
CA ALA A 31 -17.76 -26.98 -24.26
C ALA A 31 -16.57 -25.98 -24.26
N GLU A 32 -16.41 -25.20 -25.32
CA GLU A 32 -15.39 -24.15 -25.38
C GLU A 32 -15.70 -23.00 -24.41
N GLN A 33 -16.96 -22.54 -24.35
CA GLN A 33 -17.40 -21.52 -23.40
C GLN A 33 -17.15 -21.95 -21.96
N GLN A 34 -17.40 -23.21 -21.62
CA GLN A 34 -17.14 -23.75 -20.28
C GLN A 34 -15.66 -23.63 -19.89
N LYS A 35 -14.75 -23.94 -20.81
CA LYS A 35 -13.29 -23.78 -20.58
C LYS A 35 -12.91 -22.32 -20.37
N ILE A 36 -13.50 -21.40 -21.14
CA ILE A 36 -13.25 -19.97 -21.00
C ILE A 36 -13.73 -19.47 -19.63
N ILE A 37 -14.92 -19.90 -19.19
CA ILE A 37 -15.47 -19.54 -17.88
C ILE A 37 -14.55 -20.01 -16.75
N GLU A 38 -14.04 -21.23 -16.82
CA GLU A 38 -13.12 -21.77 -15.82
C GLU A 38 -11.80 -20.97 -15.76
N LEU A 39 -11.24 -20.63 -16.92
CA LEU A 39 -10.03 -19.81 -17.00
C LEU A 39 -10.25 -18.39 -16.48
N GLN A 40 -11.41 -17.79 -16.79
CA GLN A 40 -11.78 -16.48 -16.28
C GLN A 40 -12.00 -16.50 -14.76
N ALA A 41 -12.67 -17.53 -14.23
CA ALA A 41 -12.86 -17.70 -12.79
C ALA A 41 -11.52 -17.79 -12.05
N ALA A 42 -10.57 -18.60 -12.56
CA ALA A 42 -9.22 -18.68 -12.00
C ALA A 42 -8.46 -17.34 -12.07
N ARG A 43 -8.64 -16.57 -13.15
CA ARG A 43 -8.02 -15.24 -13.26
C ARG A 43 -8.63 -14.24 -12.29
N ILE A 44 -9.95 -14.28 -12.09
CA ILE A 44 -10.64 -13.41 -11.14
C ILE A 44 -10.14 -13.68 -9.73
N THR A 45 -10.03 -14.94 -9.31
CA THR A 45 -9.54 -15.27 -7.97
C THR A 45 -8.11 -14.79 -7.74
N GLU A 46 -7.21 -14.98 -8.72
CA GLU A 46 -5.84 -14.46 -8.66
C GLU A 46 -5.81 -12.92 -8.50
N LEU A 47 -6.65 -12.22 -9.27
CA LEU A 47 -6.73 -10.76 -9.21
C LEU A 47 -7.33 -10.28 -7.90
N GLU A 48 -8.37 -10.92 -7.39
CA GLU A 48 -8.97 -10.62 -6.09
C GLU A 48 -7.96 -10.78 -4.95
N GLU A 49 -7.17 -11.86 -4.94
CA GLU A 49 -6.11 -12.05 -3.97
C GLU A 49 -5.04 -10.96 -4.05
N ARG A 50 -4.66 -10.56 -5.26
CA ARG A 50 -3.68 -9.49 -5.47
C ARG A 50 -4.21 -8.15 -5.00
N VAL A 51 -5.46 -7.82 -5.33
CA VAL A 51 -6.14 -6.61 -4.87
C VAL A 51 -6.18 -6.59 -3.34
N LYS A 52 -6.64 -7.68 -2.72
CA LYS A 52 -6.67 -7.81 -1.25
C LYS A 52 -5.30 -7.58 -0.61
N LYS A 53 -4.24 -8.19 -1.16
CA LYS A 53 -2.86 -7.98 -0.66
C LYS A 53 -2.42 -6.53 -0.76
N LEU A 54 -2.76 -5.83 -1.84
CA LEU A 54 -2.42 -4.42 -2.04
C LEU A 54 -3.24 -3.52 -1.10
N GLU A 55 -4.53 -3.78 -0.95
CA GLU A 55 -5.39 -3.07 0.00
C GLU A 55 -4.91 -3.24 1.44
N ASP A 56 -4.52 -4.46 1.84
CA ASP A 56 -3.93 -4.74 3.14
C ASP A 56 -2.60 -4.01 3.35
N GLN A 57 -1.79 -3.85 2.29
CA GLN A 57 -0.56 -3.06 2.36
C GLN A 57 -0.85 -1.57 2.55
N LEU A 58 -1.82 -1.02 1.81
CA LEU A 58 -2.23 0.38 1.92
C LEU A 58 -2.86 0.71 3.28
N LYS A 59 -3.61 -0.24 3.85
CA LYS A 59 -4.24 -0.08 5.17
C LYS A 59 -3.22 -0.09 6.32
N LYS A 60 -2.03 -0.66 6.12
CA LYS A 60 -0.98 -0.70 7.15
C LYS A 60 -0.27 0.63 7.27
N ASN A 61 -0.28 1.20 8.47
CA ASN A 61 0.45 2.41 8.85
C ASN A 61 1.16 2.20 10.20
N SER A 62 1.95 3.18 10.65
CA SER A 62 2.69 3.08 11.91
C SER A 62 1.79 2.90 13.15
N ARG A 63 0.51 3.25 13.05
CA ARG A 63 -0.45 3.15 14.17
C ARG A 63 -1.04 1.75 14.34
N ASN A 64 -1.10 0.95 13.27
CA ASN A 64 -1.73 -0.38 13.28
C ASN A 64 -0.80 -1.54 12.90
N SER A 65 0.49 -1.28 12.62
CA SER A 65 1.41 -2.31 12.14
C SER A 65 2.74 -2.41 12.90
N SER A 66 2.90 -1.70 14.03
CA SER A 66 4.15 -1.61 14.81
C SER A 66 5.39 -1.14 14.03
N LYS A 67 5.20 -0.69 12.78
CA LYS A 67 6.23 -0.05 11.97
C LYS A 67 6.53 1.35 12.51
N PRO A 68 7.77 1.84 12.39
CA PRO A 68 8.09 3.19 12.83
C PRO A 68 7.36 4.24 11.98
N PRO A 69 6.97 5.40 12.54
CA PRO A 69 6.31 6.50 11.81
C PRO A 69 7.10 7.04 10.62
N SER A 70 8.41 6.80 10.57
CA SER A 70 9.26 7.15 9.43
C SER A 70 8.89 6.37 8.17
N THR A 71 8.36 5.15 8.29
CA THR A 71 7.97 4.28 7.17
C THR A 71 6.67 4.71 6.48
N ASP A 72 5.89 5.60 7.09
CA ASP A 72 4.66 6.14 6.54
C ASP A 72 4.94 7.21 5.46
N VAL A 73 5.74 6.90 4.43
CA VAL A 73 6.25 7.85 3.42
C VAL A 73 5.11 8.47 2.59
N PHE A 74 4.02 7.73 2.37
CA PHE A 74 2.85 8.16 1.60
C PHE A 74 1.70 8.70 2.45
N VAL A 75 1.86 8.75 3.78
CA VAL A 75 0.86 9.38 4.65
C VAL A 75 1.15 10.86 4.68
N HIS A 76 0.37 11.63 3.91
CA HIS A 76 0.48 13.10 3.86
C HIS A 76 0.24 13.77 5.23
N GLU A 77 -0.46 13.08 6.14
CA GLU A 77 -0.78 13.54 7.49
C GLU A 77 0.10 12.84 8.55
N LYS A 78 1.42 12.97 8.44
CA LYS A 78 2.28 12.58 9.57
C LYS A 78 1.94 13.48 10.75
N PRO A 79 1.45 12.95 11.89
CA PRO A 79 1.22 13.79 13.05
C PRO A 79 2.56 14.37 13.50
N ASN A 80 2.64 15.70 13.54
CA ASN A 80 3.83 16.37 14.04
C ASN A 80 4.16 15.82 15.44
N PRO A 81 5.41 15.42 15.72
CA PRO A 81 5.76 14.91 17.03
C PRO A 81 5.46 15.98 18.08
N GLN A 82 4.36 15.79 18.82
CA GLN A 82 3.95 16.71 19.86
C GLN A 82 4.79 16.43 21.10
N SER A 83 5.43 17.47 21.62
CA SER A 83 6.13 17.37 22.90
C SER A 83 5.13 16.99 23.99
N ARG A 84 5.35 15.86 24.66
CA ARG A 84 4.59 15.48 25.87
C ARG A 84 4.96 16.32 27.09
N ARG A 85 5.96 17.19 26.97
CA ARG A 85 6.42 18.05 28.06
C ARG A 85 5.41 19.18 28.27
N LYS A 86 4.96 19.36 29.52
CA LYS A 86 4.19 20.54 29.90
C LYS A 86 5.06 21.79 29.68
N LYS A 87 4.48 22.86 29.12
CA LYS A 87 5.19 24.14 28.98
C LYS A 87 5.66 24.58 30.36
N SER A 88 6.96 24.77 30.53
CA SER A 88 7.52 25.16 31.83
C SER A 88 7.14 26.59 32.24
N GLY A 89 6.76 27.43 31.27
CA GLY A 89 6.55 28.86 31.47
C GLY A 89 7.84 29.63 31.80
N LYS A 90 8.98 28.95 31.92
CA LYS A 90 10.27 29.55 32.25
C LYS A 90 10.90 30.11 30.98
N LYS A 91 11.50 31.30 31.10
CA LYS A 91 12.30 31.89 30.02
C LYS A 91 13.48 30.97 29.70
N GLN A 92 13.92 30.98 28.43
CA GLN A 92 15.14 30.29 28.01
C GLN A 92 16.36 30.91 28.73
N GLY A 93 17.35 30.09 29.08
CA GLY A 93 18.54 30.51 29.83
C GLY A 93 18.43 30.32 31.35
N GLY A 94 19.37 30.92 32.09
CA GLY A 94 19.40 30.89 33.54
C GLY A 94 18.13 31.48 34.16
N GLN A 95 17.58 30.81 35.18
CA GLN A 95 16.39 31.31 35.88
C GLN A 95 16.76 32.51 36.77
N LYS A 96 15.85 33.47 36.92
CA LYS A 96 16.05 34.64 37.78
C LYS A 96 16.38 34.18 39.22
N GLY A 97 17.51 34.64 39.75
CA GLY A 97 18.00 34.26 41.08
C GLY A 97 18.92 33.03 41.12
N HIS A 98 19.17 32.36 39.99
CA HIS A 98 20.20 31.32 39.93
C HIS A 98 21.59 31.97 39.85
N PRO A 99 22.51 31.65 40.78
CA PRO A 99 23.88 32.13 40.68
C PRO A 99 24.54 31.51 39.44
N GLY A 100 25.06 32.36 38.56
CA GLY A 100 25.81 31.89 37.39
C GLY A 100 27.20 31.43 37.80
N THR A 101 27.58 30.21 37.42
CA THR A 101 28.94 29.68 37.60
C THR A 101 29.73 29.85 36.31
N THR A 102 29.80 31.08 35.80
CA THR A 102 30.61 31.35 34.60
C THR A 102 32.08 31.33 35.01
N LEU A 103 32.86 30.45 34.36
CA LEU A 103 34.31 30.45 34.52
C LEU A 103 34.84 31.82 34.07
N ARG A 104 35.59 32.50 34.94
CA ARG A 104 36.26 33.76 34.56
C ARG A 104 37.55 33.42 33.85
N MET A 105 37.89 34.22 32.83
CA MET A 105 39.25 34.17 32.30
C MET A 105 40.21 34.59 33.41
N VAL A 106 41.27 33.83 33.57
CA VAL A 106 42.38 34.07 34.48
C VAL A 106 43.64 34.24 33.64
N ASP A 107 44.53 35.13 34.08
CA ASP A 107 45.76 35.44 33.35
C ASP A 107 46.74 34.25 33.35
N ASP A 108 46.69 33.42 34.40
CA ASP A 108 47.53 32.24 34.58
C ASP A 108 46.66 30.99 34.78
N PRO A 109 46.55 30.10 33.78
CA PRO A 109 45.77 28.87 33.86
C PRO A 109 46.53 27.75 34.58
N ASP A 110 45.82 26.93 35.34
CA ASP A 110 46.42 25.78 36.06
C ASP A 110 47.01 24.72 35.12
N GLU A 111 46.43 24.56 33.92
CA GLU A 111 46.86 23.57 32.93
C GLU A 111 46.68 24.12 31.50
N ILE A 112 47.68 23.90 30.64
CA ILE A 112 47.66 24.26 29.22
C ILE A 112 47.83 22.98 28.40
N VAL A 113 46.79 22.60 27.65
CA VAL A 113 46.81 21.43 26.76
C VAL A 113 46.89 21.88 25.30
N LEU A 114 47.96 21.49 24.61
CA LEU A 114 48.14 21.76 23.19
C LEU A 114 47.44 20.67 22.37
N HIS A 115 46.51 21.06 21.49
CA HIS A 115 45.85 20.14 20.56
C HIS A 115 46.37 20.34 19.14
N GLU A 116 47.22 19.41 18.68
CA GLU A 116 47.74 19.41 17.31
C GLU A 116 46.82 18.63 16.36
N VAL A 117 46.66 19.14 15.14
CA VAL A 117 45.89 18.46 14.09
C VAL A 117 46.76 17.38 13.46
N HIS A 118 46.47 16.11 13.73
CA HIS A 118 47.30 15.01 13.23
C HIS A 118 47.04 14.66 11.77
N LYS A 119 45.83 14.92 11.24
CA LYS A 119 45.44 14.69 9.83
C LYS A 119 44.31 15.65 9.42
N CYS A 120 44.34 16.13 8.17
CA CYS A 120 43.23 16.86 7.55
C CYS A 120 42.22 15.88 6.94
#